data_AF-A0A8H7S0D5-F1
#
_entry.id   AF-A0A8H7S0D5-F1
#
_cell.length_a   1.000
_cell.length_b   1.000
_cell.length_c   1.000
_cell.angle_alpha   90.00
_cell.angle_beta   90.00
_cell.angle_gamma   90.00
#
_symmetry.space_group_name_H-M   'P 1'
#
loop_
_entity.id
_entity.type
_entity.pdbx_description
1 polymer ?
#
loop_
_entity_poly.entity_id
_entity_poly.type
_entity_poly.pdbx_seq_one_letter_code
_entity_poly.pdbx_strand_id
1 'polypeptide(L)'
;MSDLDKYLQNDLEEAVIAFSDRVRKEYLKRLDKQEKKKFVENPVCQKVYESDNIKLNHTDLSMGTVIKRYTAEFYEQYSHLDRNIQCAIMLGLNSILDLTGDKRIPPYQSHLFHSNDWKLLQKKFKRVFTKIDMFDNKTIIKKVSHIEKVVLGSVEKAYDEAAKAESNAHIATEADIFAIYYHVLEILQFSIQPDQQIASDDDDVMKWPRVIETVFRRGNLRCEWQKIKTGNLELQIKSKIERTSDTTQSDGSAATDKIKLLITSKLILDHLLATTENQDDIAVPALHLCGHEIKLISLRLAADGVYVAVMEGFSRFPRSATDLHVLRKIINILYKFKVNILYYLHVILNPSYINSLG
;
A
#
# COMPACT_ATOMS: atom_id res chain seq x y z
N MET A 1 29.55 -1.55 -9.49
CA MET A 1 29.10 -2.76 -8.78
C MET A 1 30.29 -3.67 -8.68
N SER A 2 30.66 -4.03 -7.45
CA SER A 2 31.67 -5.04 -7.19
C SER A 2 31.17 -6.42 -7.67
N ASP A 3 32.07 -7.37 -7.91
CA ASP A 3 31.68 -8.75 -8.25
C ASP A 3 30.90 -9.41 -7.10
N LEU A 4 31.08 -8.91 -5.86
CA LEU A 4 30.28 -9.29 -4.69
C LEU A 4 28.82 -8.81 -4.80
N ASP A 5 28.58 -7.61 -5.33
CA ASP A 5 27.22 -7.10 -5.56
C ASP A 5 26.48 -7.94 -6.61
N LYS A 6 27.18 -8.42 -7.65
CA LYS A 6 26.58 -9.30 -8.66
C LYS A 6 26.29 -10.70 -8.13
N TYR A 7 27.19 -11.25 -7.32
CA TYR A 7 27.03 -12.58 -6.74
C TYR A 7 25.89 -12.62 -5.71
N LEU A 8 25.84 -11.64 -4.81
CA LEU A 8 24.74 -11.48 -3.84
C LEU A 8 23.40 -11.22 -4.52
N GLN A 9 23.41 -10.54 -5.67
CA GLN A 9 22.21 -10.29 -6.43
C GLN A 9 21.66 -11.61 -6.98
N ASN A 10 22.46 -12.42 -7.69
CA ASN A 10 22.08 -13.72 -8.30
C ASN A 10 21.56 -14.78 -7.30
N ASP A 11 22.26 -15.02 -6.19
CA ASP A 11 21.83 -16.01 -5.18
C ASP A 11 20.52 -15.59 -4.49
N LEU A 12 20.32 -14.28 -4.32
CA LEU A 12 19.06 -13.73 -3.82
C LEU A 12 17.93 -13.93 -4.84
N GLU A 13 18.21 -13.92 -6.16
CA GLU A 13 17.17 -14.08 -7.20
C GLU A 13 16.57 -15.48 -7.22
N GLU A 14 17.40 -16.51 -7.19
CA GLU A 14 16.92 -17.90 -7.16
C GLU A 14 16.14 -18.18 -5.86
N ALA A 15 16.61 -17.65 -4.74
CA ALA A 15 15.93 -17.74 -3.46
C ALA A 15 14.55 -17.06 -3.49
N VAL A 16 14.45 -15.83 -4.02
CA VAL A 16 13.18 -15.08 -4.16
C VAL A 16 12.14 -15.90 -4.94
N ILE A 17 12.53 -16.46 -6.08
CA ILE A 17 11.63 -17.19 -6.97
C ILE A 17 11.14 -18.48 -6.29
N ALA A 18 12.06 -19.29 -5.78
CA ALA A 18 11.74 -20.57 -5.14
C ALA A 18 10.81 -20.40 -3.92
N PHE A 19 11.00 -19.31 -3.18
CA PHE A 19 10.20 -18.98 -2.03
C PHE A 19 8.80 -18.44 -2.40
N SER A 20 8.72 -17.55 -3.39
CA SER A 20 7.44 -17.02 -3.89
C SER A 20 6.50 -18.17 -4.31
N ASP A 21 7.06 -19.16 -5.03
CA ASP A 21 6.32 -20.37 -5.42
C ASP A 21 5.91 -21.23 -4.22
N ARG A 22 6.75 -21.33 -3.19
CA ARG A 22 6.45 -22.09 -1.97
C ARG A 22 5.32 -21.43 -1.18
N VAL A 23 5.37 -20.12 -0.96
CA VAL A 23 4.29 -19.38 -0.27
C VAL A 23 3.00 -19.46 -1.06
N ARG A 24 3.07 -19.28 -2.38
CA ARG A 24 1.90 -19.41 -3.25
C ARG A 24 1.25 -20.77 -3.09
N LYS A 25 2.03 -21.86 -3.15
CA LYS A 25 1.53 -23.23 -2.98
C LYS A 25 0.92 -23.45 -1.60
N GLU A 26 1.56 -22.97 -0.54
CA GLU A 26 1.08 -23.15 0.83
C GLU A 26 -0.17 -22.31 1.12
N TYR A 27 -0.22 -21.09 0.58
CA TYR A 27 -1.39 -20.21 0.63
C TYR A 27 -2.60 -20.85 -0.07
N LEU A 28 -2.42 -21.36 -1.29
CA LEU A 28 -3.48 -22.05 -2.02
C LEU A 28 -3.97 -23.31 -1.30
N LYS A 29 -3.07 -24.08 -0.67
CA LYS A 29 -3.45 -25.23 0.18
C LYS A 29 -4.27 -24.81 1.40
N ARG A 30 -3.92 -23.68 2.04
CA ARG A 30 -4.67 -23.17 3.21
C ARG A 30 -6.03 -22.63 2.82
N LEU A 31 -6.13 -21.95 1.68
CA LEU A 31 -7.41 -21.50 1.12
C LEU A 31 -8.33 -22.68 0.84
N ASP A 32 -7.84 -23.71 0.14
CA ASP A 32 -8.62 -24.92 -0.13
C ASP A 32 -9.06 -25.62 1.17
N LYS A 33 -8.20 -25.67 2.19
CA LYS A 33 -8.58 -26.16 3.54
C LYS A 33 -9.60 -25.26 4.25
N GLN A 34 -9.52 -23.95 4.09
CA GLN A 34 -10.45 -22.99 4.72
C GLN A 34 -11.81 -22.98 4.02
N GLU A 35 -11.86 -23.09 2.70
CA GLU A 35 -13.11 -23.25 1.94
C GLU A 35 -13.80 -24.56 2.33
N LYS A 36 -13.03 -25.64 2.50
CA LYS A 36 -13.54 -26.93 3.01
C LYS A 36 -13.99 -26.87 4.48
N LYS A 37 -13.40 -26.00 5.31
CA LYS A 37 -13.82 -25.78 6.71
C LYS A 37 -14.97 -24.79 6.86
N LYS A 38 -15.23 -23.91 5.89
CA LYS A 38 -16.26 -22.86 5.99
C LYS A 38 -17.71 -23.35 5.85
N PHE A 39 -17.93 -24.62 5.54
CA PHE A 39 -19.28 -25.22 5.51
C PHE A 39 -19.65 -26.07 6.72
N VAL A 40 -18.72 -26.25 7.68
CA VAL A 40 -19.00 -26.96 8.92
C VAL A 40 -18.95 -25.92 10.05
N GLU A 41 -20.12 -25.34 10.32
CA GLU A 41 -20.49 -24.61 11.55
C GLU A 41 -19.39 -23.70 12.10
N ASN A 42 -19.37 -22.45 11.65
CA ASN A 42 -18.59 -21.41 12.31
C ASN A 42 -19.39 -21.01 13.58
N PRO A 43 -19.02 -21.45 14.80
CA PRO A 43 -19.73 -21.01 15.98
C PRO A 43 -19.54 -19.49 16.09
N VAL A 44 -20.67 -18.80 16.12
CA VAL A 44 -20.79 -17.37 16.37
C VAL A 44 -19.83 -16.95 17.49
N CYS A 45 -18.80 -16.19 17.14
CA CYS A 45 -18.12 -15.16 17.94
C CYS A 45 -18.06 -15.40 19.47
N GLN A 46 -17.65 -16.58 19.96
CA GLN A 46 -17.83 -16.92 21.38
C GLN A 46 -16.66 -16.55 22.33
N LYS A 47 -15.66 -15.79 21.87
CA LYS A 47 -14.67 -15.19 22.77
C LYS A 47 -14.47 -13.72 22.43
N VAL A 48 -15.17 -12.85 23.17
CA VAL A 48 -14.85 -11.43 23.27
C VAL A 48 -13.49 -11.35 23.96
N TYR A 49 -12.45 -10.96 23.22
CA TYR A 49 -11.13 -10.76 23.81
C TYR A 49 -11.18 -9.53 24.73
N GLU A 50 -11.01 -9.74 26.03
CA GLU A 50 -11.08 -8.70 27.06
C GLU A 50 -9.72 -8.13 27.50
N SER A 51 -8.61 -8.47 26.83
CA SER A 51 -7.33 -7.79 27.10
C SER A 51 -6.32 -7.85 25.94
N ASP A 52 -6.42 -6.94 24.97
CA ASP A 52 -5.32 -6.64 24.04
C ASP A 52 -4.28 -5.66 24.64
N ASN A 53 -4.37 -5.37 25.93
CA ASN A 53 -3.51 -4.44 26.68
C ASN A 53 -3.50 -2.99 26.13
N ILE A 54 -4.39 -2.63 25.21
CA ILE A 54 -4.58 -1.27 24.71
C ILE A 54 -5.87 -0.69 25.29
N LYS A 55 -5.79 -0.24 26.56
CA LYS A 55 -6.91 0.41 27.24
C LYS A 55 -7.19 1.80 26.67
N LEU A 56 -8.47 2.16 26.65
CA LEU A 56 -8.95 3.50 26.30
C LEU A 56 -9.12 4.31 27.59
N ASN A 57 -9.05 5.63 27.51
CA ASN A 57 -9.11 6.50 28.70
C ASN A 57 -10.53 6.72 29.21
N HIS A 58 -11.54 6.63 28.34
CA HIS A 58 -12.94 6.92 28.67
C HIS A 58 -13.75 5.68 29.05
N THR A 59 -13.15 4.49 29.02
CA THR A 59 -13.83 3.23 29.27
C THR A 59 -12.85 2.17 29.75
N ASP A 60 -13.30 1.22 30.55
CA ASP A 60 -12.48 0.07 30.96
C ASP A 60 -12.24 -0.95 29.83
N LEU A 61 -12.87 -0.75 28.67
CA LEU A 61 -12.72 -1.60 27.51
C LEU A 61 -11.40 -1.38 26.78
N SER A 62 -10.89 -2.46 26.21
CA SER A 62 -9.75 -2.40 25.30
C SER A 62 -10.18 -1.99 23.90
N MET A 63 -9.23 -1.52 23.09
CA MET A 63 -9.45 -1.09 21.71
C MET A 63 -10.09 -2.18 20.84
N GLY A 64 -9.54 -3.39 20.89
CA GLY A 64 -10.05 -4.57 20.20
C GLY A 64 -11.40 -5.03 20.74
N THR A 65 -11.65 -4.93 22.06
CA THR A 65 -12.98 -5.22 22.62
C THR A 65 -14.04 -4.29 22.02
N VAL A 66 -13.76 -2.97 21.92
CA VAL A 66 -14.69 -1.99 21.32
C VAL A 66 -15.02 -2.37 19.87
N ILE A 67 -14.01 -2.66 19.05
CA ILE A 67 -14.19 -3.04 17.65
C ILE A 67 -15.01 -4.33 17.51
N LYS A 68 -14.70 -5.35 18.33
CA LYS A 68 -15.37 -6.65 18.28
C LYS A 68 -16.81 -6.59 18.76
N ARG A 69 -17.10 -5.85 19.84
CA ARG A 69 -18.47 -5.66 20.33
C ARG A 69 -19.33 -4.97 19.28
N TYR A 70 -18.83 -3.88 18.70
CA TYR A 70 -19.53 -3.20 17.61
C TYR A 70 -19.79 -4.12 16.42
N THR A 71 -18.78 -4.91 16.02
CA THR A 71 -18.93 -5.88 14.93
C THR A 71 -20.03 -6.89 15.24
N ALA A 72 -20.03 -7.48 16.44
CA ALA A 72 -21.01 -8.48 16.84
C ALA A 72 -22.44 -7.92 16.92
N GLU A 73 -22.60 -6.69 17.42
CA GLU A 73 -23.89 -6.01 17.56
C GLU A 73 -24.59 -5.79 16.20
N PHE A 74 -23.82 -5.40 15.18
CA PHE A 74 -24.40 -5.01 13.89
C PHE A 74 -24.28 -6.07 12.78
N TYR A 75 -23.59 -7.19 13.02
CA TYR A 75 -23.32 -8.19 11.99
C TYR A 75 -24.59 -8.80 11.36
N GLU A 76 -25.61 -9.09 12.17
CA GLU A 76 -26.85 -9.71 11.67
C GLU A 76 -27.62 -8.80 10.70
N GLN A 77 -27.43 -7.48 10.81
CA GLN A 77 -28.10 -6.48 9.98
C GLN A 77 -27.24 -6.00 8.81
N TYR A 78 -26.05 -6.58 8.60
CA TYR A 78 -25.00 -6.08 7.70
C TYR A 78 -25.50 -5.66 6.31
N SER A 79 -26.37 -6.45 5.67
CA SER A 79 -26.90 -6.17 4.32
C SER A 79 -27.77 -4.90 4.24
N HIS A 80 -28.29 -4.41 5.36
CA HIS A 80 -29.19 -3.26 5.44
C HIS A 80 -28.53 -1.99 5.97
N LEU A 81 -27.27 -2.08 6.41
CA LEU A 81 -26.52 -0.94 6.97
C LEU A 81 -25.92 -0.08 5.86
N ASP A 82 -25.64 1.18 6.17
CA ASP A 82 -24.91 2.04 5.25
C ASP A 82 -23.48 1.54 5.01
N ARG A 83 -22.87 2.01 3.92
CA ARG A 83 -21.58 1.52 3.47
C ARG A 83 -20.45 1.73 4.48
N ASN A 84 -20.47 2.83 5.24
CA ASN A 84 -19.43 3.11 6.21
C ASN A 84 -19.51 2.14 7.39
N ILE A 85 -20.71 1.84 7.87
CA ILE A 85 -20.92 0.84 8.91
C ILE A 85 -20.52 -0.56 8.41
N GLN A 86 -20.92 -0.93 7.18
CA GLN A 86 -20.48 -2.18 6.57
C GLN A 86 -18.94 -2.29 6.53
N CYS A 87 -18.26 -1.22 6.11
CA CYS A 87 -16.80 -1.16 6.08
C CYS A 87 -16.18 -1.34 7.48
N ALA A 88 -16.75 -0.71 8.51
CA ALA A 88 -16.31 -0.84 9.91
C ALA A 88 -16.46 -2.28 10.41
N ILE A 89 -17.58 -2.94 10.09
CA ILE A 89 -17.85 -4.34 10.43
C ILE A 89 -16.86 -5.26 9.70
N MET A 90 -16.62 -5.07 8.40
CA MET A 90 -15.66 -5.88 7.64
C MET A 90 -14.24 -5.82 8.23
N LEU A 91 -13.78 -4.63 8.61
CA LEU A 91 -12.49 -4.45 9.27
C LEU A 91 -12.49 -5.11 10.67
N GLY A 92 -13.57 -4.93 11.42
CA GLY A 92 -13.71 -5.50 12.77
C GLY A 92 -13.80 -7.03 12.79
N LEU A 93 -14.44 -7.67 11.81
CA LEU A 93 -14.41 -9.13 11.61
C LEU A 93 -12.97 -9.64 11.47
N ASN A 94 -12.11 -8.85 10.83
CA ASN A 94 -10.69 -9.16 10.63
C ASN A 94 -9.77 -8.61 11.74
N SER A 95 -10.33 -8.05 12.81
CA SER A 95 -9.59 -7.40 13.91
C SER A 95 -8.65 -6.28 13.43
N ILE A 96 -8.98 -5.60 12.34
CA ILE A 96 -8.20 -4.50 11.80
C ILE A 96 -8.80 -3.19 12.31
N LEU A 97 -7.95 -2.33 12.90
CA LEU A 97 -8.23 -0.93 13.16
C LEU A 97 -7.59 -0.07 12.07
N ASP A 98 -8.41 0.62 11.30
CA ASP A 98 -7.98 1.51 10.23
C ASP A 98 -7.81 2.95 10.72
N LEU A 99 -6.56 3.33 11.02
CA LEU A 99 -6.20 4.69 11.41
C LEU A 99 -5.84 5.59 10.21
N THR A 100 -6.01 5.13 8.97
CA THR A 100 -5.53 5.86 7.78
C THR A 100 -6.49 6.97 7.32
N GLY A 101 -7.49 7.36 8.12
CA GLY A 101 -8.42 8.41 7.69
C GLY A 101 -7.77 9.80 7.62
N ASP A 102 -8.21 10.60 6.66
CA ASP A 102 -7.89 12.03 6.55
C ASP A 102 -9.02 12.85 7.19
N LYS A 103 -8.77 14.11 7.54
CA LYS A 103 -9.80 15.05 8.02
C LYS A 103 -11.01 15.16 7.10
N ARG A 104 -10.83 14.87 5.80
CA ARG A 104 -11.86 14.98 4.76
C ARG A 104 -12.80 13.78 4.70
N ILE A 105 -12.29 12.59 5.01
CA ILE A 105 -13.07 11.35 5.02
C ILE A 105 -12.69 10.64 6.32
N PRO A 106 -13.49 10.80 7.38
CA PRO A 106 -13.20 10.14 8.65
C PRO A 106 -13.12 8.63 8.39
N PRO A 107 -12.13 7.94 8.98
CA PRO A 107 -12.00 6.51 8.76
C PRO A 107 -13.23 5.79 9.34
N TYR A 108 -13.59 4.68 8.72
CA TYR A 108 -14.84 3.96 8.99
C TYR A 108 -15.03 3.57 10.46
N GLN A 109 -13.97 3.50 11.25
CA GLN A 109 -14.02 3.08 12.64
C GLN A 109 -13.80 4.25 13.62
N SER A 110 -13.61 5.48 13.16
CA SER A 110 -13.35 6.62 14.06
C SER A 110 -14.52 6.94 14.97
N HIS A 111 -15.76 6.73 14.51
CA HIS A 111 -16.98 6.95 15.31
C HIS A 111 -17.14 5.95 16.45
N LEU A 112 -16.37 4.85 16.45
CA LEU A 112 -16.36 3.87 17.53
C LEU A 112 -15.65 4.37 18.78
N PHE A 113 -14.89 5.46 18.67
CA PHE A 113 -14.02 5.95 19.73
C PHE A 113 -14.33 7.40 20.07
N HIS A 114 -14.20 7.74 21.34
CA HIS A 114 -14.19 9.14 21.74
C HIS A 114 -13.02 9.88 21.06
N SER A 115 -13.22 11.15 20.70
CA SER A 115 -12.26 11.93 19.90
C SER A 115 -10.86 12.02 20.50
N ASN A 116 -10.75 12.02 21.83
CA ASN A 116 -9.46 12.03 22.54
C ASN A 116 -8.74 10.70 22.39
N ASP A 117 -9.43 9.58 22.53
CA ASP A 117 -8.85 8.25 22.36
C ASP A 117 -8.45 8.01 20.92
N TRP A 118 -9.25 8.43 19.95
CA TRP A 118 -8.89 8.36 18.55
C TRP A 118 -7.53 9.06 18.26
N LYS A 119 -7.36 10.29 18.77
CA LYS A 119 -6.09 11.02 18.65
C LYS A 119 -4.94 10.33 19.36
N LEU A 120 -5.20 9.73 20.53
CA LEU A 120 -4.19 8.97 21.27
C LEU A 120 -3.77 7.71 20.52
N LEU A 121 -4.71 6.97 19.93
CA LEU A 121 -4.44 5.80 19.09
C LEU A 121 -3.62 6.20 17.86
N GLN A 122 -4.03 7.27 17.16
CA GLN A 122 -3.27 7.83 16.04
C GLN A 122 -1.85 8.22 16.45
N LYS A 123 -1.66 8.83 17.62
CA LYS A 123 -0.34 9.21 18.14
C LYS A 123 0.49 7.98 18.54
N LYS A 124 -0.09 7.03 19.28
CA LYS A 124 0.55 5.80 19.76
C LYS A 124 1.04 4.96 18.59
N PHE A 125 0.21 4.83 17.56
CA PHE A 125 0.54 4.05 16.39
C PHE A 125 1.15 4.89 15.25
N LYS A 126 1.51 6.15 15.50
CA LYS A 126 2.26 6.97 14.54
C LYS A 126 3.69 6.46 14.45
N ARG A 127 3.91 5.41 13.65
CA ARG A 127 5.24 5.02 13.25
C ARG A 127 5.25 4.89 11.75
N VAL A 128 6.35 5.40 11.22
CA VAL A 128 6.53 5.77 9.84
C VAL A 128 7.69 4.92 9.39
N PHE A 129 7.45 3.87 8.60
CA PHE A 129 8.47 3.16 7.81
C PHE A 129 9.71 4.01 7.56
N THR A 130 10.91 3.42 7.54
CA THR A 130 12.21 4.10 7.41
C THR A 130 12.09 5.35 6.54
N LYS A 131 12.44 6.50 7.12
CA LYS A 131 12.41 7.77 6.40
C LYS A 131 13.40 7.66 5.24
N ILE A 132 12.84 7.60 4.04
CA ILE A 132 13.59 7.61 2.79
C ILE A 132 13.31 8.96 2.16
N ASP A 133 14.39 9.71 1.96
CA ASP A 133 14.36 10.93 1.18
C ASP A 133 15.25 10.75 -0.03
N MET A 134 14.64 10.55 -1.20
CA MET A 134 15.36 10.38 -2.46
C MET A 134 15.98 11.69 -2.95
N PHE A 135 15.69 12.80 -2.27
CA PHE A 135 16.11 14.15 -2.63
C PHE A 135 17.07 14.74 -1.59
N ASP A 136 17.90 13.92 -0.95
CA ASP A 136 19.01 14.39 -0.11
C ASP A 136 20.20 14.92 -0.95
N ASN A 137 20.33 14.43 -2.18
CA ASN A 137 21.38 14.83 -3.11
C ASN A 137 21.09 16.19 -3.78
N LYS A 138 21.87 17.21 -3.42
CA LYS A 138 21.75 18.58 -3.94
C LYS A 138 21.81 18.67 -5.48
N THR A 139 22.58 17.80 -6.13
CA THR A 139 22.68 17.78 -7.60
C THR A 139 21.38 17.32 -8.24
N ILE A 140 20.77 16.25 -7.71
CA ILE A 140 19.46 15.75 -8.16
C ILE A 140 18.41 16.84 -7.94
N ILE A 141 18.36 17.44 -6.75
CA ILE A 141 17.43 18.54 -6.44
C ILE A 141 17.57 19.69 -7.44
N LYS A 142 18.80 20.10 -7.78
CA LYS A 142 19.05 21.21 -8.70
C LYS A 142 18.52 20.89 -10.11
N LYS A 143 18.81 19.69 -10.63
CA LYS A 143 18.32 19.23 -11.95
C LYS A 143 16.80 19.13 -11.98
N VAL A 144 16.20 18.51 -10.97
CA VAL A 144 14.74 18.38 -10.86
C VAL A 144 14.06 19.75 -10.74
N SER A 145 14.61 20.66 -9.92
CA SER A 145 14.10 22.03 -9.82
C SER A 145 14.25 22.81 -11.13
N HIS A 146 15.22 22.48 -11.97
CA HIS A 146 15.34 23.06 -13.29
C HIS A 146 14.22 22.57 -14.21
N ILE A 147 13.96 21.26 -14.28
CA ILE A 147 12.85 20.67 -15.05
C ILE A 147 11.51 21.29 -14.61
N GLU A 148 11.26 21.41 -13.30
CA GLU A 148 10.05 22.03 -12.73
C GLU A 148 9.91 23.52 -13.05
N LYS A 149 11.00 24.22 -13.38
CA LYS A 149 10.94 25.60 -13.89
C LYS A 149 10.68 25.64 -15.39
N VAL A 150 11.33 24.76 -16.14
CA VAL A 150 11.19 24.69 -17.61
C VAL A 150 9.75 24.32 -17.99
N VAL A 151 9.10 23.42 -17.26
CA VAL A 151 7.73 22.97 -17.56
C VAL A 151 6.71 24.12 -17.53
N LEU A 152 6.96 25.18 -16.76
CA LEU A 152 6.10 26.37 -16.71
C LEU A 152 6.10 27.17 -18.02
N GLY A 153 7.17 27.06 -18.82
CA GLY A 153 7.27 27.69 -20.13
C GLY A 153 6.96 26.73 -21.28
N SER A 154 7.32 25.46 -21.16
CA SER A 154 7.07 24.44 -22.19
C SER A 154 7.19 23.02 -21.60
N VAL A 155 6.10 22.25 -21.68
CA VAL A 155 6.06 20.84 -21.27
C VAL A 155 7.00 19.99 -22.13
N GLU A 156 7.04 20.24 -23.44
CA GLU A 156 7.90 19.54 -24.40
C GLU A 156 9.39 19.74 -24.07
N LYS A 157 9.83 20.98 -23.82
CA LYS A 157 11.21 21.24 -23.40
C LYS A 157 11.54 20.57 -22.07
N ALA A 158 10.61 20.56 -21.12
CA ALA A 158 10.83 19.88 -19.85
C ALA A 158 10.93 18.36 -20.03
N TYR A 159 10.18 17.78 -20.95
CA TYR A 159 10.25 16.37 -21.33
C TYR A 159 11.63 16.03 -21.88
N ASP A 160 12.14 16.81 -22.84
CA ASP A 160 13.47 16.62 -23.43
C ASP A 160 14.58 16.73 -22.36
N GLU A 161 14.48 17.71 -21.46
CA GLU A 161 15.42 17.86 -20.35
C GLU A 161 15.37 16.67 -19.38
N ALA A 162 14.19 16.13 -19.09
CA ALA A 162 14.04 14.93 -18.25
C ALA A 162 14.64 13.68 -18.92
N ALA A 163 14.36 13.45 -20.21
CA ALA A 163 14.90 12.32 -20.97
C ALA A 163 16.43 12.40 -21.11
N LYS A 164 16.96 13.61 -21.36
CA LYS A 164 18.40 13.86 -21.38
C LYS A 164 19.03 13.66 -20.01
N ALA A 165 18.36 14.07 -18.94
CA ALA A 165 18.85 13.86 -17.57
C ALA A 165 18.87 12.37 -17.20
N GLU A 166 17.87 11.59 -17.61
CA GLU A 166 17.86 10.12 -17.46
C GLU A 166 19.05 9.49 -18.18
N SER A 167 19.27 9.84 -19.45
CA SER A 167 20.35 9.26 -20.28
C SER A 167 21.74 9.58 -19.73
N ASN A 168 21.90 10.73 -19.08
CA ASN A 168 23.15 11.19 -18.49
C ASN A 168 23.33 10.79 -17.01
N ALA A 169 22.36 10.11 -16.40
CA ALA A 169 22.45 9.72 -15.00
C ALA A 169 23.48 8.61 -14.82
N HIS A 170 24.39 8.79 -13.85
CA HIS A 170 25.46 7.82 -13.58
C HIS A 170 25.04 6.72 -12.59
N ILE A 171 23.98 6.95 -11.83
CA ILE A 171 23.45 6.02 -10.82
C ILE A 171 22.04 5.63 -11.23
N ALA A 172 21.72 4.34 -11.04
CA ALA A 172 20.42 3.78 -11.37
C ALA A 172 19.26 4.60 -10.77
N THR A 173 19.30 4.85 -9.47
CA THR A 173 18.27 5.61 -8.76
C THR A 173 18.05 7.01 -9.32
N GLU A 174 19.11 7.71 -9.75
CA GLU A 174 18.98 9.02 -10.40
C GLU A 174 18.27 8.89 -11.75
N ALA A 175 18.62 7.88 -12.56
CA ALA A 175 17.97 7.62 -13.83
C ALA A 175 16.47 7.30 -13.66
N ASP A 176 16.09 6.53 -12.63
CA ASP A 176 14.69 6.21 -12.35
C ASP A 176 13.88 7.45 -11.93
N ILE A 177 14.48 8.38 -11.18
CA ILE A 177 13.84 9.66 -10.84
C ILE A 177 13.51 10.43 -12.12
N PHE A 178 14.48 10.61 -13.02
CA PHE A 178 14.26 11.32 -14.28
C PHE A 178 13.32 10.58 -15.22
N ALA A 179 13.35 9.25 -15.20
CA ALA A 179 12.41 8.39 -15.91
C ALA A 179 10.96 8.69 -15.52
N ILE A 180 10.71 8.76 -14.21
CA ILE A 180 9.39 9.11 -13.68
C ILE A 180 8.97 10.53 -14.09
N TYR A 181 9.90 11.50 -14.07
CA TYR A 181 9.60 12.87 -14.53
C TYR A 181 9.19 12.90 -16.00
N TYR A 182 9.92 12.24 -16.90
CA TYR A 182 9.54 12.26 -18.32
C TYR A 182 8.20 11.55 -18.56
N HIS A 183 7.92 10.42 -17.89
CA HIS A 183 6.65 9.71 -18.02
C HIS A 183 5.45 10.57 -17.61
N VAL A 184 5.60 11.34 -16.53
CA VAL A 184 4.56 12.25 -16.07
C VAL A 184 4.40 13.43 -17.03
N LEU A 185 5.49 13.97 -17.56
CA LEU A 185 5.46 15.05 -18.54
C LEU A 185 4.80 14.62 -19.86
N GLU A 186 5.06 13.40 -20.32
CA GLU A 186 4.38 12.76 -21.46
C GLU A 186 2.86 12.76 -21.23
N ILE A 187 2.40 12.29 -20.06
CA ILE A 187 0.96 12.27 -19.70
C ILE A 187 0.37 13.70 -19.68
N LEU A 188 1.11 14.67 -19.14
CA LEU A 188 0.66 16.06 -19.09
C LEU A 188 0.58 16.68 -20.49
N GLN A 189 1.48 16.32 -21.41
CA GLN A 189 1.46 16.80 -22.79
C GLN A 189 0.20 16.35 -23.53
N PHE A 190 -0.21 15.08 -23.37
CA PHE A 190 -1.46 14.56 -23.94
C PHE A 190 -2.71 15.20 -23.31
N SER A 191 -2.66 15.51 -22.01
CA SER A 191 -3.81 16.11 -21.30
C SER A 191 -4.11 17.56 -21.70
N ILE A 192 -3.20 18.24 -22.40
CA ILE A 192 -3.35 19.64 -22.82
C ILE A 192 -4.08 19.76 -24.17
N GLN A 193 -4.24 18.67 -24.93
CA GLN A 193 -4.94 18.70 -26.22
C GLN A 193 -6.47 18.73 -25.98
N PRO A 194 -7.14 19.90 -26.18
CA PRO A 194 -8.54 20.09 -25.76
C PRO A 194 -9.54 19.24 -26.54
N ASP A 195 -9.14 18.80 -27.74
CA ASP A 195 -10.01 18.12 -28.69
C ASP A 195 -10.06 16.60 -28.46
N GLN A 196 -9.25 16.07 -27.54
CA GLN A 196 -9.27 14.66 -27.14
C GLN A 196 -9.86 14.53 -25.73
N GLN A 197 -11.18 14.75 -25.61
CA GLN A 197 -11.92 14.38 -24.40
C GLN A 197 -11.96 12.85 -24.27
N ILE A 198 -10.88 12.22 -23.82
CA ILE A 198 -10.93 10.84 -23.34
C ILE A 198 -11.39 10.90 -21.88
N ALA A 199 -12.69 11.12 -21.71
CA ALA A 199 -13.36 11.21 -20.41
C ALA A 199 -13.74 9.81 -19.91
N SER A 200 -12.76 8.94 -19.67
CA SER A 200 -13.02 7.69 -18.94
C SER A 200 -12.16 7.63 -17.68
N ASP A 201 -12.80 7.33 -16.54
CA ASP A 201 -12.11 7.12 -15.26
C ASP A 201 -10.99 6.06 -15.36
N ASP A 202 -11.09 5.15 -16.34
CA ASP A 202 -10.08 4.14 -16.64
C ASP A 202 -8.73 4.76 -17.07
N ASP A 203 -8.72 5.92 -17.75
CA ASP A 203 -7.49 6.58 -18.21
C ASP A 203 -6.65 7.13 -17.06
N ASP A 204 -7.31 7.54 -15.97
CA ASP A 204 -6.62 8.08 -14.80
C ASP A 204 -5.81 7.02 -14.07
N VAL A 205 -6.31 5.79 -14.05
CA VAL A 205 -5.64 4.69 -13.39
C VAL A 205 -4.49 4.14 -14.25
N MET A 206 -4.60 4.23 -15.58
CA MET A 206 -3.54 3.83 -16.53
C MET A 206 -2.28 4.70 -16.45
N LYS A 207 -2.29 5.80 -15.69
CA LYS A 207 -1.12 6.68 -15.45
C LYS A 207 -0.12 6.08 -14.46
N TRP A 208 -0.60 5.29 -13.49
CA TRP A 208 0.23 4.72 -12.42
C TRP A 208 1.18 3.60 -12.87
N PRO A 209 0.79 2.68 -13.78
CA PRO A 209 1.64 1.58 -14.22
C PRO A 209 3.06 1.98 -14.59
N ARG A 210 3.24 2.91 -15.55
CA ARG A 210 4.57 3.34 -16.00
C ARG A 210 5.41 3.91 -14.86
N VAL A 211 4.81 4.73 -14.00
CA VAL A 211 5.49 5.38 -12.87
C VAL A 211 5.95 4.34 -11.85
N ILE A 212 5.09 3.38 -11.51
CA ILE A 212 5.40 2.34 -10.53
C ILE A 212 6.40 1.33 -11.09
N GLU A 213 6.18 0.84 -12.30
CA GLU A 213 7.10 -0.07 -12.98
C GLU A 213 8.50 0.52 -13.09
N THR A 214 8.62 1.83 -13.33
CA THR A 214 9.92 2.51 -13.38
C THR A 214 10.71 2.35 -12.07
N VAL A 215 10.04 2.41 -10.92
CA VAL A 215 10.70 2.21 -9.61
C VAL A 215 11.15 0.75 -9.43
N PHE A 216 10.45 -0.21 -10.03
CA PHE A 216 10.75 -1.64 -9.92
C PHE A 216 11.55 -2.21 -11.12
N ARG A 217 11.75 -1.46 -12.21
CA ARG A 217 12.36 -1.94 -13.48
C ARG A 217 13.76 -2.51 -13.31
N ARG A 218 14.46 -2.05 -12.28
CA ARG A 218 15.76 -2.57 -11.85
C ARG A 218 15.55 -3.40 -10.59
N GLY A 219 15.42 -4.71 -10.80
CA GLY A 219 15.21 -5.73 -9.79
C GLY A 219 14.41 -6.91 -10.35
N ASN A 220 14.23 -7.95 -9.53
CA ASN A 220 13.46 -9.15 -9.89
C ASN A 220 11.98 -9.05 -9.51
N LEU A 221 11.55 -7.85 -9.12
CA LEU A 221 10.15 -7.57 -8.85
C LEU A 221 9.50 -7.11 -10.14
N ARG A 222 8.56 -7.92 -10.62
CA ARG A 222 7.66 -7.54 -11.71
C ARG A 222 6.35 -7.06 -11.11
N CYS A 223 5.89 -5.90 -11.56
CA CYS A 223 4.54 -5.44 -11.28
C CYS A 223 3.58 -6.17 -12.21
N GLU A 224 2.57 -6.84 -11.65
CA GLU A 224 1.48 -7.40 -12.43
C GLU A 224 0.23 -6.56 -12.22
N TRP A 225 -0.30 -6.03 -13.31
CA TRP A 225 -1.53 -5.24 -13.30
C TRP A 225 -2.68 -6.14 -13.71
N GLN A 226 -3.63 -6.36 -12.80
CA GLN A 226 -4.85 -7.09 -13.13
C GLN A 226 -5.97 -6.09 -13.38
N LYS A 227 -6.55 -6.11 -14.59
CA LYS A 227 -7.81 -5.41 -14.85
C LYS A 227 -8.93 -6.12 -14.08
N ILE A 228 -9.28 -5.57 -12.92
CA ILE A 228 -10.52 -5.92 -12.24
C ILE A 228 -11.64 -5.26 -13.06
N LYS A 229 -12.73 -5.99 -13.36
CA LYS A 229 -13.84 -5.53 -14.23
C LYS A 229 -14.66 -4.34 -13.66
N THR A 230 -14.08 -3.51 -12.81
CA THR A 230 -14.71 -2.39 -12.09
C THR A 230 -13.91 -1.08 -12.16
N GLY A 231 -12.93 -0.94 -13.06
CA GLY A 231 -12.24 0.34 -13.35
C GLY A 231 -11.12 0.77 -12.38
N ASN A 232 -10.82 -0.02 -11.33
CA ASN A 232 -9.70 0.24 -10.42
C ASN A 232 -8.54 -0.74 -10.67
N LEU A 233 -7.30 -0.24 -10.72
CA LEU A 233 -6.08 -1.05 -10.72
C LEU A 233 -5.62 -1.25 -9.26
N GLU A 234 -5.69 -2.48 -8.79
CA GLU A 234 -5.03 -2.90 -7.56
C GLU A 234 -3.61 -3.37 -7.92
N LEU A 235 -2.57 -2.74 -7.35
CA LEU A 235 -1.23 -3.32 -7.40
C LEU A 235 -1.18 -4.47 -6.39
N GLN A 236 -1.60 -5.65 -6.81
CA GLN A 236 -1.28 -6.88 -6.09
C GLN A 236 0.13 -7.30 -6.46
N ILE A 237 1.09 -7.14 -5.54
CA ILE A 237 2.28 -7.98 -5.55
C ILE A 237 1.84 -9.34 -5.02
N LYS A 238 1.03 -10.11 -5.77
CA LYS A 238 0.66 -11.47 -5.41
C LYS A 238 0.03 -12.26 -6.55
N SER A 239 0.43 -13.53 -6.57
CA SER A 239 -0.31 -14.66 -7.09
C SER A 239 -1.82 -14.58 -6.79
N LYS A 240 -2.61 -14.33 -7.85
CA LYS A 240 -4.02 -14.72 -8.14
C LYS A 240 -5.02 -14.81 -6.96
N ILE A 241 -6.17 -14.12 -7.06
CA ILE A 241 -7.54 -14.64 -6.80
C ILE A 241 -8.60 -13.73 -7.46
N GLU A 242 -9.70 -14.36 -7.90
CA GLU A 242 -10.69 -13.90 -8.88
C GLU A 242 -11.95 -13.21 -8.30
N ARG A 243 -12.51 -12.30 -9.14
CA ARG A 243 -13.91 -11.91 -9.45
C ARG A 243 -15.02 -11.92 -8.38
N THR A 244 -15.74 -10.78 -8.33
CA THR A 244 -17.21 -10.70 -8.39
C THR A 244 -17.61 -9.41 -9.10
N SER A 245 -18.66 -9.46 -9.91
CA SER A 245 -19.23 -8.37 -10.69
C SER A 245 -20.42 -7.75 -9.96
N ASP A 246 -20.50 -6.42 -9.91
CA ASP A 246 -21.73 -5.68 -10.20
C ASP A 246 -21.45 -4.16 -10.28
N THR A 247 -22.10 -3.54 -11.26
CA THR A 247 -21.97 -2.15 -11.70
C THR A 247 -22.85 -1.19 -10.89
N THR A 248 -22.39 0.07 -10.80
CA THR A 248 -23.02 1.30 -10.26
C THR A 248 -22.74 1.63 -8.78
N GLN A 249 -21.75 2.50 -8.52
CA GLN A 249 -21.66 3.46 -7.39
C GLN A 249 -20.24 4.06 -7.30
N SER A 250 -20.10 5.36 -7.60
CA SER A 250 -18.80 6.03 -7.81
C SER A 250 -17.99 6.35 -6.54
N ASP A 251 -18.52 6.17 -5.32
CA ASP A 251 -17.73 6.32 -4.09
C ASP A 251 -17.60 5.02 -3.26
N GLY A 252 -18.49 4.04 -3.49
CA GLY A 252 -18.51 2.78 -2.74
C GLY A 252 -17.38 1.82 -3.12
N SER A 253 -16.88 1.89 -4.36
CA SER A 253 -15.84 0.97 -4.87
C SER A 253 -14.49 1.15 -4.18
N ALA A 254 -14.01 2.40 -4.09
CA ALA A 254 -12.70 2.71 -3.50
C ALA A 254 -12.58 2.32 -2.01
N ALA A 255 -13.67 2.49 -1.26
CA ALA A 255 -13.78 2.04 0.12
C ALA A 255 -13.52 0.53 0.25
N THR A 256 -14.11 -0.22 -0.68
CA THR A 256 -14.04 -1.67 -0.75
C THR A 256 -12.64 -2.15 -1.08
N ASP A 257 -11.97 -1.50 -2.03
CA ASP A 257 -10.64 -1.92 -2.49
C ASP A 257 -9.57 -1.69 -1.43
N LYS A 258 -9.65 -0.59 -0.67
CA LYS A 258 -8.80 -0.40 0.51
C LYS A 258 -8.99 -1.52 1.53
N ILE A 259 -10.23 -1.93 1.82
CA ILE A 259 -10.50 -2.99 2.79
C ILE A 259 -9.95 -4.34 2.32
N LYS A 260 -10.16 -4.69 1.04
CA LYS A 260 -9.55 -5.89 0.42
C LYS A 260 -8.03 -5.87 0.56
N LEU A 261 -7.40 -4.73 0.28
CA LEU A 261 -5.96 -4.54 0.40
C LEU A 261 -5.49 -4.75 1.86
N LEU A 262 -6.21 -4.22 2.85
CA LEU A 262 -5.88 -4.40 4.27
C LEU A 262 -6.05 -5.86 4.73
N ILE A 263 -7.12 -6.54 4.31
CA ILE A 263 -7.34 -7.96 4.61
C ILE A 263 -6.23 -8.81 3.97
N THR A 264 -5.87 -8.55 2.72
CA THR A 264 -4.76 -9.23 2.05
C THR A 264 -3.43 -8.99 2.77
N SER A 265 -3.19 -7.75 3.21
CA SER A 265 -2.01 -7.38 3.99
C SER A 265 -1.96 -8.12 5.34
N LYS A 266 -3.12 -8.32 5.98
CA LYS A 266 -3.23 -9.11 7.22
C LYS A 266 -2.83 -10.56 6.97
N LEU A 267 -3.32 -11.18 5.89
CA LEU A 267 -2.96 -12.56 5.55
C LEU A 267 -1.45 -12.73 5.31
N ILE A 268 -0.80 -11.72 4.72
CA ILE A 268 0.67 -11.67 4.59
C ILE A 268 1.31 -11.62 5.97
N LEU A 269 0.88 -10.68 6.80
CA LEU A 269 1.43 -10.47 8.13
C LEU A 269 1.27 -11.70 9.04
N ASP A 270 0.10 -12.36 9.01
CA ASP A 270 -0.14 -13.60 9.75
C ASP A 270 0.82 -14.71 9.33
N HIS A 271 1.13 -14.79 8.03
CA HIS A 271 2.12 -15.74 7.54
C HIS A 271 3.51 -15.41 8.08
N LEU A 272 3.93 -14.14 8.03
CA LEU A 272 5.20 -13.68 8.58
C LEU A 272 5.35 -14.03 10.06
N LEU A 273 4.36 -13.67 10.86
CA LEU A 273 4.36 -13.91 12.31
C LEU A 273 4.46 -15.39 12.65
N ALA A 274 3.92 -16.27 11.79
CA ALA A 274 4.01 -17.71 11.95
C ALA A 274 5.36 -18.31 11.51
N THR A 275 6.13 -17.60 10.67
CA THR A 275 7.39 -18.09 10.11
C THR A 275 8.64 -17.43 10.68
N THR A 276 8.49 -16.33 11.42
CA THR A 276 9.59 -15.54 11.97
C THR A 276 9.63 -15.69 13.49
N GLU A 277 10.83 -15.90 14.04
CA GLU A 277 11.03 -15.98 15.49
C GLU A 277 10.96 -14.58 16.15
N ASN A 278 11.39 -13.55 15.41
CA ASN A 278 11.29 -12.16 15.84
C ASN A 278 9.96 -11.55 15.40
N GLN A 279 8.99 -11.53 16.31
CA GLN A 279 7.64 -11.01 16.06
C GLN A 279 7.54 -9.48 16.31
N ASP A 280 8.60 -8.86 16.82
CA ASP A 280 8.56 -7.47 17.23
C ASP A 280 8.67 -6.53 16.02
N ASP A 281 7.64 -5.71 15.82
CA ASP A 281 7.57 -4.60 14.85
C ASP A 281 7.56 -4.99 13.36
N ILE A 282 7.04 -6.18 13.02
CA ILE A 282 6.77 -6.52 11.61
C ILE A 282 5.60 -5.68 11.08
N ALA A 283 5.84 -4.95 9.99
CA ALA A 283 4.84 -4.18 9.27
C ALA A 283 4.82 -4.55 7.78
N VAL A 284 3.63 -4.79 7.24
CA VAL A 284 3.42 -5.07 5.82
C VAL A 284 3.08 -3.77 5.09
N PRO A 285 3.88 -3.34 4.11
CA PRO A 285 3.57 -2.18 3.28
C PRO A 285 2.47 -2.53 2.27
N ALA A 286 1.53 -1.60 2.09
CA ALA A 286 0.43 -1.70 1.14
C ALA A 286 0.30 -0.38 0.38
N LEU A 287 0.23 -0.46 -0.95
CA LEU A 287 0.07 0.72 -1.80
C LEU A 287 -1.36 0.75 -2.36
N HIS A 288 -2.13 1.76 -1.96
CA HIS A 288 -3.50 1.97 -2.43
C HIS A 288 -3.54 3.10 -3.46
N LEU A 289 -4.00 2.77 -4.67
CA LEU A 289 -4.18 3.69 -5.78
C LEU A 289 -5.68 3.91 -5.98
N CYS A 290 -6.12 5.17 -6.07
CA CYS A 290 -7.53 5.51 -6.22
C CYS A 290 -7.65 6.78 -7.06
N GLY A 291 -7.98 6.64 -8.35
CA GLY A 291 -7.92 7.74 -9.32
C GLY A 291 -6.52 8.38 -9.33
N HIS A 292 -6.43 9.70 -9.15
CA HIS A 292 -5.15 10.41 -9.01
C HIS A 292 -4.50 10.29 -7.63
N GLU A 293 -5.05 9.54 -6.68
CA GLU A 293 -4.48 9.47 -5.32
C GLU A 293 -3.59 8.24 -5.14
N ILE A 294 -2.46 8.43 -4.47
CA ILE A 294 -1.58 7.34 -4.01
C ILE A 294 -1.43 7.42 -2.49
N LYS A 295 -1.71 6.30 -1.82
CA LYS A 295 -1.64 6.14 -0.37
C LYS A 295 -0.71 4.97 -0.06
N LEU A 296 0.36 5.24 0.69
CA LEU A 296 1.15 4.18 1.32
C LEU A 296 0.56 3.94 2.71
N ILE A 297 0.27 2.68 2.98
CA ILE A 297 -0.31 2.22 4.23
C ILE A 297 0.61 1.14 4.80
N SER A 298 0.84 1.17 6.11
CA SER A 298 1.47 0.07 6.84
C SER A 298 0.40 -0.69 7.62
N LEU A 299 0.39 -2.02 7.57
CA LEU A 299 -0.39 -2.85 8.48
C LEU A 299 0.54 -3.64 9.41
N ARG A 300 0.27 -3.62 10.71
CA ARG A 300 1.08 -4.33 11.72
C ARG A 300 0.22 -4.94 12.81
N LEU A 301 0.80 -5.89 13.56
CA LEU A 301 0.21 -6.43 14.77
C LEU A 301 0.49 -5.46 15.91
N ALA A 302 -0.56 -4.89 16.50
CA ALA A 302 -0.45 -3.92 17.59
C ALA A 302 -0.54 -4.57 18.97
N ALA A 303 -1.26 -5.68 19.04
CA ALA A 303 -1.44 -6.53 20.21
C ALA A 303 -1.96 -7.89 19.74
N ASP A 304 -2.07 -8.86 20.65
CA ASP A 304 -2.52 -10.22 20.33
C ASP A 304 -3.86 -10.22 19.58
N GLY A 305 -3.79 -10.59 18.30
CA GLY A 305 -4.95 -10.66 17.42
C GLY A 305 -5.55 -9.31 17.01
N VAL A 306 -4.88 -8.18 17.26
CA VAL A 306 -5.34 -6.84 16.88
C VAL A 306 -4.34 -6.17 15.94
N TYR A 307 -4.82 -5.79 14.77
CA TYR A 307 -4.01 -5.23 13.69
C TYR A 307 -4.32 -3.75 13.53
N VAL A 308 -3.32 -2.93 13.22
CA VAL A 308 -3.49 -1.50 13.03
C VAL A 308 -2.93 -1.09 11.68
N ALA A 309 -3.77 -0.46 10.86
CA ALA A 309 -3.38 0.15 9.60
C ALA A 309 -3.11 1.65 9.79
N VAL A 310 -1.98 2.14 9.31
CA VAL A 310 -1.54 3.54 9.48
C VAL A 310 -1.14 4.14 8.14
N MET A 311 -1.48 5.41 7.93
CA MET A 311 -1.06 6.12 6.72
C MET A 311 0.41 6.54 6.83
N GLU A 312 1.20 6.08 5.88
CA GLU A 312 2.65 6.26 5.81
C GLU A 312 3.07 7.35 4.83
N GLY A 313 2.20 7.61 3.86
CA GLY A 313 2.39 8.61 2.83
C GLY A 313 1.12 8.79 2.02
N PHE A 314 0.92 10.01 1.53
CA PHE A 314 -0.19 10.37 0.66
C PHE A 314 0.28 11.40 -0.35
N SER A 315 -0.04 11.20 -1.62
CA SER A 315 0.14 12.22 -2.64
C SER A 315 -0.94 12.13 -3.69
N ARG A 316 -0.95 13.10 -4.60
CA ARG A 316 -1.81 13.11 -5.77
C ARG A 316 -0.97 13.22 -7.03
N PHE A 317 -1.39 12.53 -8.07
CA PHE A 317 -0.82 12.66 -9.41
C PHE A 317 -0.92 14.13 -9.85
N PRO A 318 0.13 14.73 -10.42
CA PRO A 318 0.10 16.12 -10.85
C PRO A 318 -0.93 16.29 -11.98
N ARG A 319 -1.78 17.31 -11.85
CA ARG A 319 -2.84 17.60 -12.83
C ARG A 319 -2.44 18.66 -13.85
N SER A 320 -1.34 19.34 -13.59
CA SER A 320 -0.87 20.48 -14.35
C SER A 320 0.64 20.62 -14.24
N ALA A 321 1.24 21.41 -15.14
CA ALA A 321 2.65 21.77 -15.09
C ALA A 321 3.03 22.44 -13.75
N THR A 322 2.15 23.25 -13.16
CA THR A 322 2.39 23.92 -11.88
C THR A 322 2.46 22.94 -10.71
N ASP A 323 1.82 21.78 -10.82
CA ASP A 323 1.79 20.75 -9.78
C ASP A 323 2.95 19.75 -9.86
N LEU A 324 3.86 19.89 -10.84
CA LEU A 324 4.92 18.89 -11.07
C LEU A 324 5.82 18.67 -9.84
N HIS A 325 5.98 19.69 -9.00
CA HIS A 325 6.73 19.59 -7.73
C HIS A 325 6.18 18.52 -6.77
N VAL A 326 4.90 18.13 -6.88
CA VAL A 326 4.28 17.06 -6.09
C VAL A 326 4.88 15.70 -6.42
N LEU A 327 5.49 15.54 -7.60
CA LEU A 327 6.10 14.29 -8.06
C LEU A 327 7.24 13.82 -7.15
N ARG A 328 7.98 14.76 -6.53
CA ARG A 328 9.00 14.43 -5.52
C ARG A 328 8.42 13.59 -4.38
N LYS A 329 7.21 13.94 -3.92
CA LYS A 329 6.51 13.22 -2.85
C LYS A 329 6.05 11.84 -3.30
N ILE A 330 5.56 11.72 -4.53
CA ILE A 330 5.18 10.41 -5.13
C ILE A 330 6.40 9.51 -5.20
N ILE A 331 7.52 10.00 -5.71
CA ILE A 331 8.78 9.25 -5.81
C ILE A 331 9.22 8.77 -4.42
N ASN A 332 9.24 9.65 -3.41
CA ASN A 332 9.57 9.26 -2.04
C ASN A 332 8.62 8.17 -1.50
N ILE A 333 7.32 8.26 -1.78
CA ILE A 333 6.34 7.23 -1.41
C ILE A 333 6.66 5.88 -2.07
N LEU A 334 6.96 5.87 -3.38
CA LEU A 334 7.22 4.65 -4.13
C LEU A 334 8.54 3.98 -3.75
N TYR A 335 9.60 4.76 -3.53
CA TYR A 335 10.86 4.21 -3.04
C TYR A 335 10.74 3.68 -1.62
N LYS A 336 9.99 4.39 -0.77
CA LYS A 336 9.64 3.89 0.56
C LYS A 336 8.88 2.57 0.50
N PHE A 337 7.91 2.46 -0.41
CA PHE A 337 7.22 1.20 -0.67
C PHE A 337 8.18 0.09 -1.14
N LYS A 338 9.02 0.37 -2.16
CA LYS A 338 10.01 -0.58 -2.69
C LYS A 338 10.97 -1.10 -1.62
N VAL A 339 11.58 -0.22 -0.82
CA VAL A 339 12.53 -0.62 0.22
C VAL A 339 11.87 -1.51 1.27
N ASN A 340 10.65 -1.19 1.70
CA ASN A 340 9.94 -2.02 2.68
C ASN A 340 9.52 -3.38 2.10
N ILE A 341 9.18 -3.47 0.81
CA ILE A 341 8.95 -4.76 0.15
C ILE A 341 10.23 -5.59 0.08
N LEU A 342 11.35 -4.98 -0.31
CA LEU A 342 12.63 -5.67 -0.41
C LEU A 342 13.10 -6.16 0.96
N TYR A 343 12.93 -5.34 2.00
CA TYR A 343 13.18 -5.74 3.39
C TYR A 343 12.31 -6.95 3.78
N TYR A 344 11.00 -6.89 3.49
CA TYR A 344 10.08 -7.99 3.73
C TYR A 344 10.52 -9.27 3.02
N LEU A 345 10.88 -9.19 1.73
CA LEU A 345 11.37 -10.35 0.98
C LEU A 345 12.64 -10.89 1.61
N HIS A 346 13.58 -10.03 1.98
CA HIS A 346 14.83 -10.47 2.60
C HIS A 346 14.59 -11.22 3.93
N VAL A 347 13.75 -10.67 4.82
CA VAL A 347 13.36 -11.28 6.11
C VAL A 347 12.82 -12.69 5.92
N ILE A 348 12.03 -12.87 4.87
CA ILE A 348 11.38 -14.15 4.62
C ILE A 348 12.30 -15.17 3.96
N LEU A 349 13.11 -14.72 3.01
CA LEU A 349 13.98 -15.58 2.22
C LEU A 349 15.17 -16.10 3.02
N ASN A 350 15.62 -15.33 4.00
CA ASN A 350 16.80 -15.64 4.79
C ASN A 350 16.48 -15.61 6.30
N PRO A 351 15.66 -16.54 6.82
CA PRO A 351 15.33 -16.56 8.25
C PRO A 351 16.57 -16.66 9.14
N SER A 352 17.62 -17.34 8.67
CA SER A 352 18.90 -17.52 9.37
C SER A 352 19.74 -16.25 9.49
N TYR A 353 19.52 -15.22 8.67
CA TYR A 353 20.28 -13.97 8.69
C TYR A 353 19.84 -13.03 9.83
N ILE A 354 18.62 -13.19 10.34
CA ILE A 354 18.11 -12.41 11.48
C ILE A 354 18.85 -12.82 12.77
N ASN A 355 19.23 -14.09 12.88
CA ASN A 355 19.93 -14.62 14.05
C ASN A 355 21.41 -14.21 14.14
N SER A 356 21.96 -13.52 13.13
CA SER A 356 23.33 -13.00 13.13
C SER A 356 23.44 -11.48 13.29
N LEU A 357 22.31 -10.77 13.44
CA LEU A 357 22.27 -9.30 13.63
C LEU A 357 21.94 -8.86 15.06
N GLY A 358 21.59 -9.80 15.95
CA GLY A 358 21.50 -9.61 17.40
C GLY A 358 22.69 -10.27 18.09
#